data_AF-A0A8T4M741-F1
#
_entry.id   AF-A0A8T4M741-F1
#
_cell.length_a   1.000
_cell.length_b   1.000
_cell.length_c   1.000
_cell.angle_alpha   90.00
_cell.angle_beta   90.00
_cell.angle_gamma   90.00
#
_symmetry.space_group_name_H-M   'P 1'
#
loop_
_entity.id
_entity.type
_entity.pdbx_description
1 polymer ?
#
loop_
_entity_poly.entity_id
_entity_poly.type
_entity_poly.pdbx_seq_one_letter_code
_entity_poly.pdbx_strand_id
1 'polypeptide(L)'
;MRLFDFLKSKKTETKPIIDVQLKDLERTIKEKKKELSIKEEEILNQVKNKTKLLIKDLEEKSIKLENIDLNQKKTEERVKLIVKENLFYFLSNLKKLINNINNLETNELSKFIEELNKKFFDFEKKSLINYEKATFLIGKELGDVKDSISNFFKNLNGDLNENKELFDNLKTINICEEKLKKIKELDSRKNEIKNNIKNIEIEILELTKENELFEKSIDKIKKSDSYKNEIDNEILIHEKNQQYEKELLKLRELVNFKALTNVFHSNEKIMNKINNYKNYFKDAFESDSQTIVHLLKEAKIEDNIISKKINELKKHKEILLNLKEDKKENEIKHVLDIQSNIKNNNSEIENLNNEKIKEDKLIQKFEENHKEIADELKQELMKMNFKLIDD
;
A
#
# COMPACT_ATOMS: atom_id res chain seq x y z
N MET A 1 22.89 -34.12 -28.61
CA MET A 1 21.41 -34.40 -28.57
C MET A 1 20.73 -33.42 -27.61
N ARG A 2 19.66 -32.70 -28.00
CA ARG A 2 18.91 -31.80 -27.09
C ARG A 2 17.49 -32.32 -26.88
N LEU A 3 17.08 -32.42 -25.62
CA LEU A 3 15.82 -33.04 -25.17
C LEU A 3 14.70 -32.04 -24.91
N PHE A 4 14.64 -30.96 -25.69
CA PHE A 4 13.64 -29.92 -25.47
C PHE A 4 13.10 -29.39 -26.79
N ASP A 5 12.22 -30.17 -27.41
CA ASP A 5 11.22 -29.71 -28.38
C ASP A 5 9.84 -30.24 -27.95
N PHE A 6 9.34 -29.72 -26.83
CA PHE A 6 8.09 -30.11 -26.16
C PHE A 6 6.81 -29.51 -26.80
N LEU A 7 6.82 -29.26 -28.11
CA LEU A 7 5.71 -28.58 -28.79
C LEU A 7 5.24 -29.32 -30.04
N LYS A 8 4.49 -30.41 -29.83
CA LYS A 8 3.41 -30.81 -30.76
C LYS A 8 2.27 -31.44 -29.97
N SER A 9 1.11 -30.79 -29.99
CA SER A 9 -0.11 -31.27 -29.34
C SER A 9 -0.74 -32.40 -30.17
N LYS A 10 -1.01 -33.55 -29.52
CA LYS A 10 -1.96 -34.54 -30.01
C LYS A 10 -3.31 -34.27 -29.31
N LYS A 11 -4.40 -34.37 -30.07
CA LYS A 11 -5.78 -34.18 -29.57
C LYS A 11 -6.07 -35.21 -28.47
N THR A 12 -6.37 -34.72 -27.27
CA THR A 12 -6.83 -35.49 -26.12
C THR A 12 -8.33 -35.77 -26.22
N GLU A 13 -8.74 -36.97 -25.81
CA GLU A 13 -10.14 -37.36 -25.62
C GLU A 13 -10.80 -36.46 -24.57
N THR A 14 -12.04 -36.03 -24.84
CA THR A 14 -12.82 -35.16 -23.95
C THR A 14 -13.25 -35.92 -22.70
N LYS A 15 -12.55 -35.69 -21.59
CA LYS A 15 -12.96 -36.14 -20.25
C LYS A 15 -14.20 -35.36 -19.79
N PRO A 16 -15.09 -35.97 -18.97
CA PRO A 16 -16.25 -35.27 -18.43
C PRO A 16 -15.81 -34.12 -17.52
N ILE A 17 -16.52 -32.99 -17.63
CA ILE A 17 -16.33 -31.82 -16.76
C ILE A 17 -16.91 -32.14 -15.38
N ILE A 18 -16.13 -31.91 -14.33
CA ILE A 18 -16.53 -32.10 -12.93
C ILE A 18 -16.88 -30.73 -12.35
N ASP A 19 -18.11 -30.61 -11.86
CA ASP A 19 -18.60 -29.42 -11.19
C ASP A 19 -18.06 -29.36 -9.75
N VAL A 20 -17.53 -28.20 -9.35
CA VAL A 20 -16.89 -27.97 -8.05
C VAL A 20 -17.46 -26.70 -7.42
N GLN A 21 -17.88 -26.77 -6.16
CA GLN A 21 -18.33 -25.61 -5.39
C GLN A 21 -17.13 -24.88 -4.77
N LEU A 22 -17.23 -23.56 -4.58
CA LEU A 22 -16.13 -22.74 -4.06
C LEU A 22 -15.64 -23.23 -2.68
N LYS A 23 -16.56 -23.63 -1.80
CA LYS A 23 -16.24 -24.16 -0.47
C LYS A 23 -15.44 -25.47 -0.50
N ASP A 24 -15.62 -26.28 -1.54
CA ASP A 24 -14.96 -27.58 -1.70
C ASP A 24 -13.68 -27.48 -2.55
N LEU A 25 -13.47 -26.35 -3.24
CA LEU A 25 -12.40 -26.17 -4.22
C LEU A 25 -10.99 -26.43 -3.64
N GLU A 26 -10.71 -25.95 -2.44
CA GLU A 26 -9.41 -26.18 -1.80
C GLU A 26 -9.17 -27.67 -1.52
N ARG A 27 -10.22 -28.38 -1.09
CA ARG A 27 -10.15 -29.82 -0.86
C ARG A 27 -9.95 -30.55 -2.19
N THR A 28 -10.70 -30.20 -3.23
CA THR A 28 -10.58 -30.80 -4.57
C THR A 28 -9.18 -30.63 -5.15
N ILE A 29 -8.58 -29.44 -5.04
CA ILE A 29 -7.21 -29.20 -5.51
C ILE A 29 -6.20 -30.05 -4.73
N LYS A 30 -6.33 -30.14 -3.40
CA LYS A 30 -5.45 -31.00 -2.57
C LYS A 30 -5.54 -32.48 -2.94
N GLU A 31 -6.76 -32.99 -3.12
CA GLU A 31 -6.99 -34.37 -3.53
C GLU A 31 -6.41 -34.64 -4.92
N LYS A 32 -6.63 -33.73 -5.87
CA LYS A 32 -6.07 -33.85 -7.22
C LYS A 32 -4.54 -33.81 -7.23
N LYS A 33 -3.94 -32.94 -6.41
CA LYS A 33 -2.48 -32.84 -6.27
C LYS A 33 -1.89 -34.15 -5.79
N LYS A 34 -2.52 -34.77 -4.77
CA LYS A 34 -2.11 -36.07 -4.25
C LYS A 34 -2.20 -37.17 -5.32
N GLU A 35 -3.29 -37.19 -6.10
CA GLU A 35 -3.43 -38.12 -7.23
C GLU A 35 -2.30 -37.96 -8.26
N LEU A 36 -1.98 -36.71 -8.64
CA LEU A 36 -0.91 -36.45 -9.60
C LEU A 36 0.48 -36.80 -9.06
N SER A 37 0.75 -36.55 -7.77
CA SER A 37 2.03 -36.91 -7.14
C SER A 37 2.28 -38.42 -7.15
N ILE A 38 1.25 -39.24 -6.91
CA ILE A 38 1.37 -40.70 -6.99
C ILE A 38 1.77 -41.13 -8.41
N LYS A 39 1.11 -40.57 -9.42
CA LYS A 39 1.43 -40.87 -10.83
C LYS A 39 2.82 -40.37 -11.24
N GLU A 40 3.25 -39.21 -10.74
CA GLU A 40 4.61 -38.71 -10.97
C GLU A 40 5.67 -39.68 -10.41
N GLU A 41 5.42 -40.23 -9.22
CA GLU A 41 6.29 -41.23 -8.59
C GLU A 41 6.35 -42.53 -9.41
N GLU A 42 5.21 -42.99 -9.95
CA GLU A 42 5.17 -44.14 -10.85
C GLU A 42 6.04 -43.92 -12.10
N ILE A 43 5.92 -42.75 -12.74
CA ILE A 43 6.73 -42.40 -13.91
C ILE A 43 8.22 -42.32 -13.55
N LEU A 44 8.56 -41.71 -12.41
CA LEU A 44 9.94 -41.67 -11.92
C LEU A 44 10.53 -43.07 -11.76
N ASN A 45 9.77 -43.99 -11.17
CA ASN A 45 10.21 -45.36 -11.00
C ASN A 45 10.42 -46.08 -12.35
N GLN A 46 9.54 -45.84 -13.34
CA GLN A 46 9.72 -46.35 -14.69
C GLN A 46 10.99 -45.80 -15.36
N VAL A 47 11.24 -44.50 -15.25
CA VAL A 47 12.45 -43.85 -15.80
C VAL A 47 13.72 -44.35 -15.11
N LYS A 48 13.70 -44.51 -13.79
CA LYS A 48 14.81 -45.11 -13.02
C LYS A 48 15.09 -46.54 -13.49
N ASN A 49 14.06 -47.35 -13.70
CA ASN A 49 14.21 -48.72 -14.20
C ASN A 49 14.79 -48.77 -15.61
N LYS A 50 14.33 -47.90 -16.53
CA LYS A 50 14.90 -47.79 -17.88
C LYS A 50 16.36 -47.34 -17.85
N THR A 51 16.70 -46.43 -16.93
CA THR A 51 18.09 -45.98 -16.71
C THR A 51 18.98 -47.14 -16.26
N LYS A 52 18.50 -47.99 -15.34
CA LYS A 52 19.21 -49.21 -14.92
C LYS A 52 19.41 -50.21 -16.06
N LEU A 53 18.43 -50.37 -16.94
CA LEU A 53 18.58 -51.24 -18.13
C LEU A 53 19.62 -50.70 -19.10
N LEU A 54 19.65 -49.39 -19.34
CA LEU A 54 20.68 -48.76 -20.16
C LEU A 54 22.07 -48.95 -19.55
N ILE A 55 22.23 -48.76 -18.24
CA ILE A 55 23.50 -48.98 -17.54
C ILE A 55 24.06 -50.37 -17.86
N LYS A 56 23.25 -51.42 -17.69
CA LYS A 56 23.65 -52.81 -17.97
C LYS A 56 24.07 -53.00 -19.44
N ASP A 57 23.28 -52.49 -20.38
CA ASP A 57 23.61 -52.58 -21.81
C ASP A 57 24.92 -51.85 -22.17
N LEU A 58 25.16 -50.68 -21.57
CA LEU A 58 26.41 -49.93 -21.76
C LEU A 58 27.62 -50.65 -21.14
N GLU A 59 27.46 -51.30 -19.99
CA GLU A 59 28.50 -52.13 -19.36
C GLU A 59 28.87 -53.32 -20.26
N GLU A 60 27.87 -54.07 -20.75
CA GLU A 60 28.10 -55.19 -21.67
C GLU A 60 28.81 -54.75 -22.95
N LYS A 61 28.42 -53.60 -23.52
CA LYS A 61 29.07 -53.05 -24.70
C LYS A 61 30.48 -52.53 -24.43
N SER A 62 30.73 -51.94 -23.25
CA SER A 62 32.08 -51.57 -22.82
C SER A 62 33.01 -52.78 -22.80
N ILE A 63 32.55 -53.92 -22.27
CA ILE A 63 33.33 -55.16 -22.23
C ILE A 63 33.63 -55.68 -23.65
N LYS A 64 32.65 -55.63 -24.57
CA LYS A 64 32.87 -56.02 -25.98
C LYS A 64 33.91 -55.14 -26.65
N LEU A 65 33.85 -53.83 -26.44
CA LEU A 65 34.79 -52.85 -26.98
C LEU A 65 36.22 -53.06 -26.44
N GLU A 66 36.38 -53.39 -25.16
CA GLU A 66 37.68 -53.67 -24.53
C GLU A 66 38.40 -54.88 -25.15
N ASN A 67 37.64 -55.86 -25.65
CA ASN A 67 38.16 -57.10 -26.21
C ASN A 67 38.42 -57.05 -27.72
N ILE A 68 38.31 -55.88 -28.36
CA ILE A 68 38.54 -55.78 -29.81
C ILE A 68 40.03 -55.96 -30.14
N ASP A 69 40.32 -56.96 -30.97
CA ASP A 69 41.65 -57.18 -31.53
C ASP A 69 41.87 -56.38 -32.82
N LEU A 70 42.54 -55.24 -32.69
CA LEU A 70 42.90 -54.37 -33.81
C LEU A 70 43.98 -54.98 -34.73
N ASN A 71 44.72 -56.01 -34.28
CA ASN A 71 45.76 -56.62 -35.11
C ASN A 71 45.19 -57.37 -36.31
N GLN A 72 43.93 -57.81 -36.21
CA GLN A 72 43.21 -58.48 -37.30
C GLN A 72 42.82 -57.53 -38.45
N LYS A 73 42.94 -56.20 -38.26
CA LYS A 73 42.61 -55.20 -39.27
C LYS A 73 43.81 -54.98 -40.20
N LYS A 74 43.60 -55.06 -41.51
CA LYS A 74 44.62 -54.81 -42.55
C LYS A 74 44.85 -53.30 -42.74
N THR A 75 45.60 -52.68 -41.84
CA THR A 75 45.92 -51.23 -41.86
C THR A 75 47.29 -50.98 -41.21
N GLU A 76 47.90 -49.83 -41.48
CA GLU A 76 49.16 -49.39 -40.87
C GLU A 76 49.12 -49.40 -39.33
N GLU A 77 50.24 -49.79 -38.69
CA GLU A 77 50.34 -49.85 -37.22
C GLU A 77 50.12 -48.50 -36.55
N ARG A 78 50.57 -47.40 -37.17
CA ARG A 78 50.32 -46.05 -36.66
C ARG A 78 48.83 -45.77 -36.50
N VAL A 79 48.01 -46.21 -37.45
CA VAL A 79 46.55 -46.02 -37.39
C VAL A 79 45.93 -46.89 -36.30
N LYS A 80 46.37 -48.15 -36.16
CA LYS A 80 45.92 -49.04 -35.08
C LYS A 80 46.22 -48.45 -33.70
N LEU A 81 47.41 -47.88 -33.50
CA LEU A 81 47.80 -47.21 -32.25
C LEU A 81 46.89 -46.02 -31.94
N ILE A 82 46.62 -45.15 -32.93
CA ILE A 82 45.70 -44.01 -32.77
C ILE A 82 44.31 -44.50 -32.37
N VAL A 83 43.77 -45.51 -33.05
CA VAL A 83 42.45 -46.07 -32.72
C VAL A 83 42.43 -46.65 -31.31
N LYS A 84 43.47 -47.40 -30.92
CA LYS A 84 43.59 -48.02 -29.59
C LYS A 84 43.59 -46.98 -28.48
N GLU A 85 44.38 -45.92 -28.63
CA GLU A 85 44.47 -44.83 -27.65
C GLU A 85 43.13 -44.09 -27.51
N ASN A 86 42.48 -43.76 -28.63
CA ASN A 86 41.20 -43.07 -28.60
C ASN A 86 40.07 -43.96 -28.06
N LEU A 87 40.08 -45.26 -28.36
CA LEU A 87 39.16 -46.24 -27.76
C LEU A 87 39.31 -46.28 -26.24
N PHE A 88 40.54 -46.29 -25.72
CA PHE A 88 40.80 -46.26 -24.28
C PHE A 88 40.18 -45.02 -23.61
N TYR A 89 40.39 -43.82 -24.18
CA TYR A 89 39.80 -42.59 -23.64
C TYR A 89 38.28 -42.56 -23.77
N PHE A 90 37.72 -43.08 -24.87
CA PHE A 90 36.27 -43.23 -25.02
C PHE A 90 35.69 -44.12 -23.90
N LEU A 91 36.27 -45.30 -23.68
CA LEU A 91 35.85 -46.24 -22.64
C LEU A 91 35.99 -45.65 -21.23
N SER A 92 37.06 -44.90 -20.96
CA SER A 92 37.23 -44.19 -19.69
C SER A 92 36.08 -43.21 -19.43
N ASN A 93 35.68 -42.45 -20.46
CA ASN A 93 34.54 -41.54 -20.35
C ASN A 93 33.20 -42.27 -20.25
N LEU A 94 33.04 -43.41 -20.94
CA LEU A 94 31.83 -44.23 -20.87
C LEU A 94 31.63 -44.83 -19.47
N LYS A 95 32.70 -45.37 -18.87
CA LYS A 95 32.66 -45.86 -17.48
C LYS A 95 32.33 -44.75 -16.48
N LYS A 96 32.88 -43.54 -16.68
CA LYS A 96 32.51 -42.37 -15.88
C LYS A 96 31.04 -42.00 -16.03
N LEU A 97 30.50 -42.03 -17.25
CA LEU A 97 29.07 -41.81 -17.48
C LEU A 97 28.25 -42.82 -16.69
N ILE A 98 28.52 -44.12 -16.86
CA ILE A 98 27.83 -45.22 -16.17
C ILE A 98 27.81 -45.00 -14.65
N ASN A 99 28.97 -44.74 -14.05
CA ASN A 99 29.05 -44.47 -12.62
C ASN A 99 28.25 -43.22 -12.22
N ASN A 100 28.32 -42.15 -13.01
CA ASN A 100 27.63 -40.91 -12.72
C ASN A 100 26.10 -41.04 -12.79
N ILE A 101 25.57 -41.85 -13.71
CA ILE A 101 24.13 -42.09 -13.83
C ILE A 101 23.62 -43.11 -12.82
N ASN A 102 24.46 -44.06 -12.39
CA ASN A 102 24.11 -45.04 -11.36
C ASN A 102 23.95 -44.41 -9.96
N ASN A 103 24.69 -43.32 -9.70
CA ASN A 103 24.70 -42.60 -8.43
C ASN A 103 23.69 -41.42 -8.38
N LEU A 104 22.65 -41.42 -9.22
CA LEU A 104 21.59 -40.40 -9.19
C LEU A 104 20.58 -40.73 -8.08
N GLU A 105 20.46 -39.86 -7.07
CA GLU A 105 19.65 -40.09 -5.85
C GLU A 105 18.37 -39.24 -5.76
N THR A 106 17.97 -38.55 -6.83
CA THR A 106 16.83 -37.63 -6.76
C THR A 106 15.47 -38.34 -6.73
N ASN A 107 14.54 -37.81 -5.93
CA ASN A 107 13.15 -38.28 -5.81
C ASN A 107 12.13 -37.43 -6.57
N GLU A 108 12.57 -36.39 -7.26
CA GLU A 108 11.75 -35.55 -8.12
C GLU A 108 12.01 -35.87 -9.59
N LEU A 109 10.97 -36.11 -10.37
CA LEU A 109 11.08 -36.53 -11.76
C LEU A 109 11.78 -35.49 -12.64
N SER A 110 11.39 -34.22 -12.50
CA SER A 110 11.98 -33.10 -13.25
C SER A 110 13.49 -33.00 -13.02
N LYS A 111 13.92 -32.98 -11.76
CA LYS A 111 15.34 -32.92 -11.38
C LYS A 111 16.10 -34.17 -11.83
N PHE A 112 15.51 -35.35 -11.70
CA PHE A 112 16.13 -36.59 -12.18
C PHE A 112 16.44 -36.52 -13.69
N ILE A 113 15.48 -36.07 -14.50
CA ILE A 113 15.66 -35.91 -15.96
C ILE A 113 16.71 -34.84 -16.27
N GLU A 114 16.70 -33.72 -15.56
CA GLU A 114 17.68 -32.64 -15.75
C GLU A 114 19.10 -33.11 -15.46
N GLU A 115 19.32 -33.78 -14.33
CA GLU A 115 20.62 -34.34 -13.96
C GLU A 115 21.09 -35.39 -14.97
N LEU A 116 20.19 -36.28 -15.39
CA LEU A 116 20.47 -37.29 -16.39
C LEU A 116 20.95 -36.65 -17.70
N ASN A 117 20.20 -35.66 -18.21
CA ASN A 117 20.55 -34.92 -19.41
C ASN A 117 21.93 -34.26 -19.30
N LYS A 118 22.23 -33.66 -18.14
CA LYS A 118 23.53 -33.05 -17.86
C LYS A 118 24.66 -34.09 -17.93
N LYS A 119 24.49 -35.28 -17.34
CA LYS A 119 25.51 -36.34 -17.40
C LYS A 119 25.79 -36.80 -18.84
N PHE A 120 24.74 -36.98 -19.65
CA PHE A 120 24.90 -37.37 -21.05
C PHE A 120 25.52 -36.26 -21.91
N PHE A 121 25.14 -35.00 -21.69
CA PHE A 121 25.74 -33.87 -22.37
C PHE A 121 27.24 -33.75 -22.07
N ASP A 122 27.63 -33.91 -20.80
CA ASP A 122 29.03 -33.91 -20.38
C ASP A 122 29.83 -35.05 -21.02
N PHE A 123 29.21 -36.24 -21.12
CA PHE A 123 29.80 -37.38 -21.82
C PHE A 123 29.99 -37.09 -23.31
N GLU A 124 28.95 -36.63 -24.02
CA GLU A 124 28.99 -36.28 -25.44
C GLU A 124 30.15 -35.31 -25.71
N LYS A 125 30.24 -34.23 -24.91
CA LYS A 125 31.30 -33.23 -25.03
C LYS A 125 32.72 -33.79 -24.82
N LYS A 126 32.91 -34.68 -23.84
CA LYS A 126 34.25 -35.22 -23.48
C LYS A 126 34.70 -36.38 -24.36
N SER A 127 33.75 -37.12 -24.95
CA SER A 127 34.02 -38.34 -25.70
C SER A 127 34.05 -38.14 -27.22
N LEU A 128 33.51 -37.04 -27.76
CA LEU A 128 33.33 -36.81 -29.20
C LEU A 128 34.59 -37.05 -30.05
N ILE A 129 35.70 -36.39 -29.74
CA ILE A 129 36.94 -36.51 -30.53
C ILE A 129 37.48 -37.95 -30.47
N ASN A 130 37.39 -38.58 -29.29
CA ASN A 130 37.86 -39.95 -29.08
C ASN A 130 36.98 -40.94 -29.86
N TYR A 131 35.66 -40.70 -29.86
CA TYR A 131 34.71 -41.47 -30.66
C TYR A 131 35.03 -41.38 -32.15
N GLU A 132 35.14 -40.16 -32.71
CA GLU A 132 35.42 -39.95 -34.14
C GLU A 132 36.72 -40.65 -34.58
N LYS A 133 37.81 -40.47 -33.83
CA LYS A 133 39.09 -41.11 -34.16
C LYS A 133 39.05 -42.64 -34.03
N ALA A 134 38.33 -43.16 -33.05
CA ALA A 134 38.21 -44.60 -32.86
C ALA A 134 37.31 -45.26 -33.93
N THR A 135 36.28 -44.57 -34.43
CA THR A 135 35.37 -45.10 -35.46
C THR A 135 36.05 -45.50 -36.77
N PHE A 136 37.29 -45.06 -37.02
CA PHE A 136 38.06 -45.38 -38.22
C PHE A 136 38.20 -46.90 -38.49
N LEU A 137 38.38 -47.72 -37.44
CA LEU A 137 38.50 -49.19 -37.58
C LEU A 137 37.37 -49.99 -36.90
N ILE A 138 36.62 -49.37 -35.99
CA ILE A 138 35.63 -50.01 -35.11
C ILE A 138 34.31 -49.23 -35.05
N GLY A 139 33.93 -48.63 -36.19
CA GLY A 139 32.75 -47.77 -36.30
C GLY A 139 31.42 -48.50 -36.03
N LYS A 140 31.32 -49.79 -36.35
CA LYS A 140 30.11 -50.58 -36.11
C LYS A 140 29.89 -50.78 -34.61
N GLU A 141 30.94 -51.18 -33.89
CA GLU A 141 30.91 -51.48 -32.46
C GLU A 141 30.66 -50.21 -31.63
N LEU A 142 31.27 -49.08 -32.01
CA LEU A 142 30.98 -47.77 -31.40
C LEU A 142 29.58 -47.25 -31.79
N GLY A 143 29.10 -47.59 -32.98
CA GLY A 143 27.72 -47.35 -33.42
C GLY A 143 26.71 -47.98 -32.49
N ASP A 144 26.90 -49.23 -32.08
CA ASP A 144 26.00 -49.95 -31.18
C ASP A 144 25.84 -49.27 -29.80
N VAL A 145 26.90 -48.61 -29.30
CA VAL A 145 26.82 -47.80 -28.07
C VAL A 145 25.98 -46.55 -28.29
N LYS A 146 26.23 -45.82 -29.38
CA LYS A 146 25.49 -44.61 -29.75
C LYS A 146 24.01 -44.93 -29.98
N ASP A 147 23.70 -46.05 -30.60
CA ASP A 147 22.33 -46.48 -30.87
C ASP A 147 21.56 -46.78 -29.59
N SER A 148 22.21 -47.37 -28.58
CA SER A 148 21.57 -47.57 -27.27
C SER A 148 21.26 -46.28 -26.54
N ILE A 149 22.19 -45.32 -26.53
CA ILE A 149 21.94 -44.00 -25.95
C ILE A 149 20.80 -43.31 -26.71
N SER A 150 20.79 -43.40 -28.04
CA SER A 150 19.76 -42.80 -28.89
C SER A 150 18.38 -43.42 -28.64
N ASN A 151 18.31 -44.76 -28.58
CA ASN A 151 17.08 -45.50 -28.32
C ASN A 151 16.54 -45.22 -26.92
N PHE A 152 17.42 -45.14 -25.91
CA PHE A 152 17.03 -44.74 -24.57
C PHE A 152 16.34 -43.37 -24.56
N PHE A 153 16.95 -42.36 -25.18
CA PHE A 153 16.36 -41.02 -25.20
C PHE A 153 15.10 -40.92 -26.06
N LYS A 154 15.00 -41.71 -27.13
CA LYS A 154 13.77 -41.83 -27.92
C LYS A 154 12.63 -42.40 -27.07
N ASN A 155 12.90 -43.44 -26.30
CA ASN A 155 11.92 -44.07 -25.41
C ASN A 155 11.54 -43.14 -24.26
N LEU A 156 12.51 -42.49 -23.63
CA LEU A 156 12.27 -41.51 -22.56
C LEU A 156 11.38 -40.37 -23.05
N ASN A 157 11.68 -39.81 -24.23
CA ASN A 157 10.84 -38.79 -24.84
C ASN A 157 9.42 -39.30 -25.15
N GLY A 158 9.28 -40.57 -25.54
CA GLY A 158 7.98 -41.22 -25.68
C GLY A 158 7.18 -41.16 -24.38
N ASP A 159 7.76 -41.67 -23.30
CA ASP A 159 7.11 -41.71 -21.99
C ASP A 159 6.70 -40.31 -21.49
N LEU A 160 7.60 -39.33 -21.64
CA LEU A 160 7.33 -37.96 -21.19
C LEU A 160 6.22 -37.30 -22.01
N ASN A 161 6.13 -37.59 -23.31
CA ASN A 161 5.07 -37.08 -24.17
C ASN A 161 3.73 -37.77 -23.90
N GLU A 162 3.73 -39.07 -23.62
CA GLU A 162 2.53 -39.81 -23.22
C GLU A 162 1.97 -39.27 -21.90
N ASN A 163 2.83 -38.81 -21.00
CA ASN A 163 2.46 -38.24 -19.71
C ASN A 163 2.39 -36.69 -19.71
N LYS A 164 2.32 -36.06 -20.88
CA LYS A 164 2.28 -34.59 -20.98
C LYS A 164 1.14 -33.96 -20.18
N GLU A 165 -0.04 -34.58 -20.23
CA GLU A 165 -1.23 -34.11 -19.51
C GLU A 165 -0.99 -34.05 -17.98
N LEU A 166 -0.23 -35.00 -17.43
CA LEU A 166 0.12 -35.00 -16.01
C LEU A 166 0.93 -33.77 -15.62
N PHE A 167 1.94 -33.42 -16.43
CA PHE A 167 2.78 -32.25 -16.17
C PHE A 167 2.02 -30.93 -16.33
N ASP A 168 1.16 -30.85 -17.33
CA ASP A 168 0.31 -29.68 -17.54
C ASP A 168 -0.68 -29.51 -16.37
N ASN A 169 -1.25 -30.61 -15.88
CA ASN A 169 -2.11 -30.60 -14.69
C ASN A 169 -1.35 -30.22 -13.41
N LEU A 170 -0.13 -30.72 -13.18
CA LEU A 170 0.69 -30.34 -12.02
C LEU A 170 0.99 -28.83 -12.00
N LYS A 171 1.34 -28.26 -13.15
CA LYS A 171 1.54 -26.81 -13.29
C LYS A 171 0.25 -26.05 -12.99
N THR A 172 -0.86 -26.50 -13.56
CA THR A 172 -2.16 -25.86 -13.38
C THR A 172 -2.59 -25.89 -11.92
N ILE A 173 -2.38 -27.00 -11.19
CA ILE A 173 -2.64 -27.08 -9.75
C ILE A 173 -1.87 -26.04 -8.97
N ASN A 174 -0.57 -25.88 -9.22
CA ASN A 174 0.24 -24.91 -8.50
C ASN A 174 -0.28 -23.48 -8.74
N ILE A 175 -0.64 -23.15 -9.98
CA ILE A 175 -1.25 -21.86 -10.31
C ILE A 175 -2.57 -21.67 -9.56
N CYS A 176 -3.43 -22.69 -9.51
CA CYS A 176 -4.68 -22.64 -8.77
C CYS A 176 -4.46 -22.43 -7.26
N GLU A 177 -3.49 -23.12 -6.65
CA GLU A 177 -3.13 -22.94 -5.22
C GLU A 177 -2.66 -21.51 -4.94
N GLU A 178 -1.82 -20.95 -5.79
CA GLU A 178 -1.35 -19.57 -5.67
C GLU A 178 -2.49 -18.55 -5.78
N LYS A 179 -3.39 -18.73 -6.75
CA LYS A 179 -4.56 -17.86 -6.91
C LYS A 179 -5.52 -17.94 -5.73
N LEU A 180 -5.79 -19.15 -5.22
CA LEU A 180 -6.61 -19.34 -4.02
C LEU A 180 -6.00 -18.64 -2.80
N LYS A 181 -4.67 -18.73 -2.64
CA LYS A 181 -3.99 -18.03 -1.55
C LYS A 181 -4.17 -16.51 -1.67
N LYS A 182 -4.02 -15.94 -2.86
CA LYS A 182 -4.25 -14.50 -3.11
C LYS A 182 -5.68 -14.08 -2.79
N ILE A 183 -6.69 -14.87 -3.15
CA ILE A 183 -8.09 -14.60 -2.81
C ILE A 183 -8.27 -14.51 -1.29
N LYS A 184 -7.75 -15.50 -0.53
CA LYS A 184 -7.84 -15.49 0.93
C LYS A 184 -7.15 -14.28 1.57
N GLU A 185 -5.99 -13.87 1.04
CA GLU A 185 -5.29 -12.68 1.50
C GLU A 185 -6.09 -11.40 1.25
N LEU A 186 -6.75 -11.28 0.09
CA LEU A 186 -7.65 -10.16 -0.22
C LEU A 186 -8.85 -10.12 0.71
N ASP A 187 -9.47 -11.28 0.98
CA ASP A 187 -10.63 -11.37 1.88
C ASP A 187 -10.27 -10.97 3.32
N SER A 188 -9.11 -11.39 3.82
CA SER A 188 -8.62 -10.99 5.14
C SER A 188 -8.46 -9.47 5.24
N ARG A 189 -7.77 -8.86 4.25
CA ARG A 189 -7.58 -7.40 4.21
C ARG A 189 -8.90 -6.64 4.07
N LYS A 190 -9.83 -7.15 3.26
CA LYS A 190 -11.17 -6.57 3.11
C LYS A 190 -11.92 -6.55 4.45
N ASN A 191 -11.80 -7.61 5.26
CA ASN A 191 -12.42 -7.67 6.58
C ASN A 191 -11.78 -6.69 7.58
N GLU A 192 -10.46 -6.51 7.54
CA GLU A 192 -9.76 -5.50 8.32
C GLU A 192 -10.26 -4.09 7.99
N ILE A 193 -10.36 -3.74 6.71
CA ILE A 193 -10.88 -2.44 6.26
C ILE A 193 -12.33 -2.23 6.71
N LYS A 194 -13.19 -3.26 6.59
CA LYS A 194 -14.57 -3.19 7.09
C LYS A 194 -14.65 -2.92 8.59
N ASN A 195 -13.73 -3.48 9.38
CA ASN A 195 -13.68 -3.22 10.81
C ASN A 195 -13.21 -1.78 11.09
N ASN A 196 -12.25 -1.25 10.33
CA ASN A 196 -11.82 0.14 10.44
C ASN A 196 -12.98 1.11 10.13
N ILE A 197 -13.75 0.84 9.07
CA ILE A 197 -14.94 1.64 8.73
C ILE A 197 -15.94 1.65 9.90
N LYS A 198 -16.20 0.51 10.53
CA LYS A 198 -17.08 0.44 11.71
C LYS A 198 -16.57 1.28 12.88
N ASN A 199 -15.26 1.27 13.12
CA ASN A 199 -14.66 2.09 14.19
C ASN A 199 -14.81 3.58 13.88
N ILE A 200 -14.57 4.00 12.64
CA ILE A 200 -14.80 5.38 12.18
C ILE A 200 -16.27 5.78 12.36
N GLU A 201 -17.22 4.89 12.03
CA GLU A 201 -18.65 5.16 12.22
C GLU A 201 -19.03 5.35 13.69
N ILE A 202 -18.40 4.59 14.60
CA ILE A 202 -18.59 4.74 16.06
C ILE A 202 -18.06 6.10 16.52
N GLU A 203 -16.86 6.49 16.08
CA GLU A 203 -16.25 7.77 16.46
C GLU A 203 -17.07 8.97 15.97
N ILE A 204 -17.56 8.92 14.72
CA ILE A 204 -18.48 9.94 14.19
C ILE A 204 -19.75 10.04 15.05
N LEU A 205 -20.31 8.90 15.48
CA LEU A 205 -21.50 8.87 16.33
C LEU A 205 -21.23 9.52 17.70
N GLU A 206 -20.07 9.25 18.30
CA GLU A 206 -19.67 9.81 19.59
C GLU A 206 -19.51 11.33 19.52
N LEU A 207 -18.77 11.84 18.53
CA LEU A 207 -18.60 13.28 18.30
C LEU A 207 -19.94 13.97 18.01
N THR A 208 -20.83 13.31 17.27
CA THR A 208 -22.17 13.85 16.97
C THR A 208 -23.00 13.98 18.25
N LYS A 209 -22.99 12.96 19.12
CA LYS A 209 -23.69 13.01 20.41
C LYS A 209 -23.11 14.07 21.34
N GLU A 210 -21.80 14.24 21.34
CA GLU A 210 -21.14 15.30 22.10
C GLU A 210 -21.60 16.69 21.63
N ASN A 211 -21.65 16.90 20.31
CA ASN A 211 -22.16 18.15 19.73
C ASN A 211 -23.62 18.42 20.12
N GLU A 212 -24.50 17.40 20.13
CA GLU A 212 -25.88 17.58 20.61
C GLU A 212 -25.95 18.01 22.08
N LEU A 213 -25.03 17.52 22.93
CA LEU A 213 -24.94 17.94 24.34
C LEU A 213 -24.45 19.38 24.45
N PHE A 214 -23.46 19.77 23.65
CA PHE A 214 -22.99 21.15 23.57
C PHE A 214 -24.07 22.12 23.10
N GLU A 215 -24.85 21.77 22.08
CA GLU A 215 -25.98 22.58 21.60
C GLU A 215 -27.04 22.77 22.70
N LYS A 216 -27.41 21.68 23.40
CA LYS A 216 -28.32 21.76 24.55
C LYS A 216 -27.77 22.64 25.68
N SER A 217 -26.46 22.64 25.89
CA SER A 217 -25.79 23.50 26.88
C SER A 217 -25.87 24.98 26.48
N ILE A 218 -25.54 25.30 25.21
CA ILE A 218 -25.67 26.65 24.66
C ILE A 218 -27.10 27.16 24.81
N ASP A 219 -28.10 26.34 24.49
CA ASP A 219 -29.52 26.72 24.62
C ASP A 219 -29.92 27.03 26.07
N LYS A 220 -29.38 26.29 27.04
CA LYS A 220 -29.62 26.56 28.47
C LYS A 220 -28.98 27.88 28.89
N ILE A 221 -27.73 28.13 28.48
CA ILE A 221 -27.02 29.37 28.79
C ILE A 221 -27.77 30.56 28.17
N LYS A 222 -28.12 30.50 26.88
CA LYS A 222 -28.84 31.58 26.18
C LYS A 222 -30.21 31.91 26.77
N LYS A 223 -30.85 30.95 27.45
CA LYS A 223 -32.14 31.15 28.14
C LYS A 223 -31.98 31.73 29.54
N SER A 224 -30.78 31.68 30.12
CA SER A 224 -30.48 32.19 31.46
C SER A 224 -30.72 33.71 31.51
N ASP A 225 -31.15 34.20 32.67
CA ASP A 225 -31.30 35.64 32.86
C ASP A 225 -29.93 36.32 32.94
N SER A 226 -28.90 35.61 33.39
CA SER A 226 -27.52 36.08 33.44
C SER A 226 -26.99 36.42 32.04
N TYR A 227 -27.14 35.52 31.07
CA TYR A 227 -26.76 35.74 29.67
C TYR A 227 -27.51 36.93 29.06
N LYS A 228 -28.83 37.00 29.27
CA LYS A 228 -29.64 38.11 28.75
C LYS A 228 -29.19 39.45 29.34
N ASN A 229 -28.97 39.49 30.65
CA ASN A 229 -28.46 40.68 31.34
C ASN A 229 -27.06 41.05 30.82
N GLU A 230 -26.20 40.08 30.52
CA GLU A 230 -24.88 40.34 29.93
C GLU A 230 -25.01 40.98 28.53
N ILE A 231 -25.91 40.47 27.69
CA ILE A 231 -26.21 41.04 26.37
C ILE A 231 -26.79 42.45 26.49
N ASP A 232 -27.77 42.67 27.37
CA ASP A 232 -28.39 43.97 27.59
C ASP A 232 -27.36 44.98 28.14
N ASN A 233 -26.46 44.55 29.01
CA ASN A 233 -25.35 45.37 29.51
C ASN A 233 -24.36 45.73 28.40
N GLU A 234 -24.00 44.81 27.51
CA GLU A 234 -23.15 45.11 26.34
C GLU A 234 -23.81 46.13 25.41
N ILE A 235 -25.12 46.00 25.16
CA ILE A 235 -25.90 46.98 24.38
C ILE A 235 -25.89 48.34 25.09
N LEU A 236 -26.18 48.38 26.38
CA LEU A 236 -26.19 49.62 27.16
C LEU A 236 -24.81 50.29 27.17
N ILE A 237 -23.73 49.54 27.36
CA ILE A 237 -22.35 50.04 27.29
C ILE A 237 -22.09 50.63 25.90
N HIS A 238 -22.52 49.96 24.82
CA HIS A 238 -22.36 50.46 23.47
C HIS A 238 -23.10 51.78 23.25
N GLU A 239 -24.39 51.84 23.61
CA GLU A 239 -25.21 53.05 23.50
C GLU A 239 -24.64 54.23 24.31
N LYS A 240 -24.22 53.96 25.55
CA LYS A 240 -23.59 54.96 26.42
C LYS A 240 -22.26 55.47 25.87
N ASN A 241 -21.43 54.58 25.32
CA ASN A 241 -20.19 55.00 24.65
C ASN A 241 -20.49 55.91 23.44
N GLN A 242 -21.47 55.56 22.60
CA GLN A 242 -21.86 56.43 21.47
C GLN A 242 -22.38 57.80 21.95
N GLN A 243 -23.16 57.83 23.04
CA GLN A 243 -23.64 59.08 23.62
C GLN A 243 -22.47 59.91 24.17
N TYR A 244 -21.54 59.29 24.89
CA TYR A 244 -20.34 59.94 25.42
C TYR A 244 -19.49 60.58 24.29
N GLU A 245 -19.30 59.88 23.17
CA GLU A 245 -18.58 60.40 22.01
C GLU A 245 -19.27 61.62 21.38
N LYS A 246 -20.61 61.57 21.23
CA LYS A 246 -21.39 62.72 20.76
C LYS A 246 -21.28 63.91 21.70
N GLU A 247 -21.26 63.68 23.01
CA GLU A 247 -21.13 64.72 24.03
C GLU A 247 -19.72 65.33 24.06
N LEU A 248 -18.68 64.53 23.83
CA LEU A 248 -17.30 65.00 23.67
C LEU A 248 -17.16 65.93 22.46
N LEU A 249 -17.79 65.58 21.34
CA LEU A 249 -17.77 66.41 20.13
C LEU A 249 -18.44 67.77 20.39
N LYS A 250 -19.61 67.77 21.05
CA LYS A 250 -20.29 69.01 21.45
C LYS A 250 -19.43 69.86 22.38
N LEU A 251 -18.75 69.25 23.35
CA LEU A 251 -17.83 69.98 24.22
C LEU A 251 -16.69 70.61 23.42
N ARG A 252 -16.09 69.89 22.47
CA ARG A 252 -15.04 70.40 21.59
C ARG A 252 -15.49 71.65 20.84
N GLU A 253 -16.71 71.64 20.30
CA GLU A 253 -17.29 72.76 19.55
C GLU A 253 -17.54 73.99 20.43
N LEU A 254 -17.90 73.79 21.71
CA LEU A 254 -18.10 74.87 22.67
C LEU A 254 -16.79 75.52 23.13
N VAL A 255 -15.68 74.77 23.13
CA VAL A 255 -14.37 75.30 23.54
C VAL A 255 -13.83 76.25 22.47
N ASN A 256 -13.72 77.54 22.84
CA ASN A 256 -13.14 78.55 21.96
C ASN A 256 -11.60 78.46 21.94
N PHE A 257 -11.07 77.51 21.18
CA PHE A 257 -9.64 77.31 21.02
C PHE A 257 -8.90 78.53 20.49
N LYS A 258 -9.55 79.35 19.64
CA LYS A 258 -8.96 80.59 19.11
C LYS A 258 -8.69 81.59 20.25
N ALA A 259 -9.64 81.73 21.18
CA ALA A 259 -9.48 82.60 22.32
C ALA A 259 -8.41 82.07 23.30
N LEU A 260 -8.35 80.75 23.54
CA LEU A 260 -7.26 80.13 24.31
C LEU A 260 -5.88 80.40 23.67
N THR A 261 -5.74 80.20 22.35
CA THR A 261 -4.51 80.51 21.61
C THR A 261 -4.14 81.98 21.76
N ASN A 262 -5.10 82.92 21.65
CA ASN A 262 -4.82 84.34 21.78
C ASN A 262 -4.32 84.72 23.17
N VAL A 263 -4.82 84.10 24.24
CA VAL A 263 -4.37 84.39 25.61
C VAL A 263 -2.98 83.82 25.90
N PHE A 264 -2.70 82.60 25.41
CA PHE A 264 -1.48 81.88 25.74
C PHE A 264 -0.41 81.87 24.63
N HIS A 265 -0.54 82.71 23.60
CA HIS A 265 0.33 82.71 22.40
C HIS A 265 1.83 82.84 22.71
N SER A 266 2.20 83.45 23.84
CA SER A 266 3.58 83.65 24.28
C SER A 266 4.15 82.50 25.12
N ASN A 267 3.33 81.50 25.50
CA ASN A 267 3.75 80.33 26.28
C ASN A 267 3.70 79.04 25.44
N GLU A 268 4.86 78.65 24.90
CA GLU A 268 5.02 77.48 24.02
C GLU A 268 4.54 76.16 24.66
N LYS A 269 4.81 75.95 25.95
CA LYS A 269 4.39 74.73 26.66
C LYS A 269 2.87 74.64 26.77
N ILE A 270 2.19 75.75 27.06
CA ILE A 270 0.73 75.81 27.13
C ILE A 270 0.13 75.68 25.73
N MET A 271 0.73 76.32 24.72
CA MET A 271 0.30 76.22 23.33
C MET A 271 0.34 74.80 22.79
N ASN A 272 1.35 74.00 23.15
CA ASN A 272 1.40 72.58 22.81
C ASN A 272 0.23 71.80 23.40
N LYS A 273 -0.16 72.09 24.66
CA LYS A 273 -1.34 71.48 25.28
C LYS A 273 -2.63 71.89 24.57
N ILE A 274 -2.78 73.16 24.21
CA ILE A 274 -3.94 73.68 23.47
C ILE A 274 -4.04 73.02 22.09
N ASN A 275 -2.93 72.92 21.36
CA ASN A 275 -2.88 72.26 20.05
C ASN A 275 -3.22 70.78 20.14
N ASN A 276 -2.75 70.09 21.20
CA ASN A 276 -3.09 68.70 21.44
C ASN A 276 -4.61 68.52 21.63
N TYR A 277 -5.23 69.35 22.48
CA TYR A 277 -6.67 69.35 22.65
C TYR A 277 -7.43 69.72 21.37
N LYS A 278 -6.94 70.68 20.58
CA LYS A 278 -7.59 71.11 19.34
C LYS A 278 -7.62 70.01 18.29
N ASN A 279 -6.52 69.27 18.15
CA ASN A 279 -6.32 68.28 17.08
C ASN A 279 -6.73 66.86 17.50
N TYR A 280 -6.53 66.49 18.77
CA TYR A 280 -6.78 65.16 19.33
C TYR A 280 -7.68 65.23 20.57
N PHE A 281 -8.81 65.93 20.43
CA PHE A 281 -9.65 66.32 21.57
C PHE A 281 -10.06 65.15 22.46
N LYS A 282 -10.52 64.03 21.87
CA LYS A 282 -10.95 62.84 22.60
C LYS A 282 -9.80 62.28 23.44
N ASP A 283 -8.68 61.97 22.80
CA ASP A 283 -7.53 61.36 23.46
C ASP A 283 -6.92 62.28 24.53
N ALA A 284 -6.83 63.59 24.24
CA ALA A 284 -6.33 64.60 25.16
C ALA A 284 -7.24 64.75 26.39
N PHE A 285 -8.56 64.77 26.18
CA PHE A 285 -9.55 64.86 27.25
C PHE A 285 -9.59 63.60 28.12
N GLU A 286 -9.52 62.42 27.49
CA GLU A 286 -9.53 61.16 28.22
C GLU A 286 -8.27 60.95 29.05
N SER A 287 -7.13 61.47 28.59
CA SER A 287 -5.83 61.37 29.27
C SER A 287 -5.70 62.37 30.43
N ASP A 288 -6.13 63.63 30.26
CA ASP A 288 -6.01 64.64 31.30
C ASP A 288 -7.08 65.74 31.19
N SER A 289 -8.34 65.38 31.43
CA SER A 289 -9.48 66.31 31.44
C SER A 289 -9.37 67.51 32.40
N GLN A 290 -8.40 67.55 33.33
CA GLN A 290 -8.22 68.69 34.24
C GLN A 290 -7.45 69.82 33.58
N THR A 291 -6.50 69.50 32.68
CA THR A 291 -5.74 70.50 31.95
C THR A 291 -6.64 71.46 31.17
N ILE A 292 -7.66 70.98 30.45
CA ILE A 292 -8.54 71.87 29.68
C ILE A 292 -9.37 72.79 30.59
N VAL A 293 -9.81 72.31 31.76
CA VAL A 293 -10.53 73.11 32.76
C VAL A 293 -9.63 74.25 33.28
N HIS A 294 -8.37 73.94 33.58
CA HIS A 294 -7.42 74.90 34.06
C HIS A 294 -7.12 75.99 33.01
N LEU A 295 -6.95 75.60 31.74
CA LEU A 295 -6.73 76.54 30.63
C LEU A 295 -7.91 77.50 30.44
N LEU A 296 -9.14 77.00 30.53
CA LEU A 296 -10.34 77.82 30.41
C LEU A 296 -10.48 78.82 31.57
N LYS A 297 -10.15 78.39 32.80
CA LYS A 297 -10.13 79.22 34.02
C LYS A 297 -9.10 80.33 33.95
N GLU A 298 -7.85 79.98 33.65
CA GLU A 298 -6.74 80.92 33.56
C GLU A 298 -6.97 81.99 32.48
N ALA A 299 -7.57 81.59 31.35
CA ALA A 299 -7.92 82.54 30.29
C ALA A 299 -9.12 83.42 30.62
N LYS A 300 -9.83 83.15 31.73
CA LYS A 300 -11.12 83.79 32.09
C LYS A 300 -12.19 83.65 31.00
N ILE A 301 -12.15 82.55 30.25
CA ILE A 301 -13.14 82.18 29.22
C ILE A 301 -13.98 80.99 29.70
N GLU A 302 -13.87 80.64 30.99
CA GLU A 302 -14.71 79.61 31.60
C GLU A 302 -16.18 80.03 31.50
N ASP A 303 -16.95 79.25 30.75
CA ASP A 303 -18.40 79.33 30.69
C ASP A 303 -18.98 78.24 31.61
N ASN A 304 -19.98 78.61 32.41
CA ASN A 304 -20.74 77.68 33.24
C ASN A 304 -21.29 76.50 32.40
N ILE A 305 -21.63 76.74 31.13
CA ILE A 305 -22.07 75.69 30.20
C ILE A 305 -20.94 74.66 29.94
N ILE A 306 -19.72 75.12 29.69
CA ILE A 306 -18.56 74.27 29.40
C ILE A 306 -18.18 73.47 30.65
N SER A 307 -18.11 74.11 31.81
CA SER A 307 -17.76 73.44 33.07
C SER A 307 -18.80 72.40 33.49
N LYS A 308 -20.09 72.67 33.28
CA LYS A 308 -21.15 71.69 33.48
C LYS A 308 -20.96 70.48 32.56
N LYS A 309 -20.67 70.71 31.27
CA LYS A 309 -20.51 69.62 30.28
C LYS A 309 -19.29 68.74 30.54
N ILE A 310 -18.19 69.32 31.00
CA ILE A 310 -16.99 68.57 31.42
C ILE A 310 -17.32 67.65 32.60
N ASN A 311 -18.07 68.14 33.60
CA ASN A 311 -18.45 67.34 34.76
C ASN A 311 -19.44 66.22 34.39
N GLU A 312 -20.39 66.48 33.48
CA GLU A 312 -21.29 65.46 32.92
C GLU A 312 -20.49 64.34 32.24
N LEU A 313 -19.51 64.69 31.39
CA LEU A 313 -18.66 63.72 30.70
C LEU A 313 -17.80 62.89 31.65
N LYS A 314 -17.25 63.50 32.72
CA LYS A 314 -16.52 62.76 33.76
C LYS A 314 -17.40 61.73 34.45
N LYS A 315 -18.61 62.13 34.87
CA LYS A 315 -19.60 61.20 35.46
C LYS A 315 -20.02 60.10 34.50
N HIS A 316 -20.21 60.43 33.22
CA HIS A 316 -20.57 59.46 32.19
C HIS A 316 -19.45 58.41 31.99
N LYS A 317 -18.18 58.85 31.97
CA LYS A 317 -17.02 57.96 31.90
C LYS A 317 -16.91 57.03 33.11
N GLU A 318 -17.20 57.55 34.31
CA GLU A 318 -17.23 56.77 35.55
C GLU A 318 -18.35 55.70 35.52
N ILE A 319 -19.55 56.04 35.06
CA ILE A 319 -20.65 55.08 34.87
C ILE A 319 -20.24 53.98 33.89
N LEU A 320 -19.59 54.33 32.77
CA LEU A 320 -19.10 53.37 31.78
C LEU A 320 -18.01 52.43 32.34
N LEU A 321 -17.18 52.90 33.25
CA LEU A 321 -16.17 52.07 33.93
C LEU A 321 -16.85 51.08 34.89
N ASN A 322 -17.78 51.57 35.72
CA ASN A 322 -18.52 50.72 36.67
C ASN A 322 -19.32 49.62 35.95
N LEU A 323 -19.98 49.96 34.82
CA LEU A 323 -20.70 48.97 33.99
C LEU A 323 -19.79 47.88 33.40
N LYS A 324 -18.49 48.18 33.21
CA LYS A 324 -17.51 47.21 32.69
C LYS A 324 -16.88 46.34 33.79
N GLU A 325 -16.78 46.85 35.02
CA GLU A 325 -16.16 46.16 36.15
C GLU A 325 -17.08 45.13 36.82
N ASP A 326 -18.40 45.24 36.69
CA ASP A 326 -19.39 44.33 37.28
C ASP A 326 -19.49 42.93 36.63
N LYS A 327 -18.55 42.55 35.74
CA LYS A 327 -18.55 41.25 35.05
C LYS A 327 -18.04 40.11 35.95
N LYS A 328 -18.97 39.39 36.59
CA LYS A 328 -18.65 38.21 37.41
C LYS A 328 -18.57 36.89 36.63
N GLU A 329 -19.28 36.76 35.52
CA GLU A 329 -19.23 35.58 34.63
C GLU A 329 -19.34 36.06 33.17
N ASN A 330 -18.55 35.47 32.27
CA ASN A 330 -18.58 35.80 30.84
C ASN A 330 -19.27 34.65 30.10
N GLU A 331 -20.59 34.60 30.21
CA GLU A 331 -21.42 33.56 29.59
C GLU A 331 -21.34 33.66 28.07
N ILE A 332 -21.19 34.87 27.52
CA ILE A 332 -20.91 35.09 26.10
C ILE A 332 -19.65 34.34 25.65
N LYS A 333 -18.54 34.49 26.38
CA LYS A 333 -17.29 33.78 26.08
C LYS A 333 -17.46 32.27 26.23
N HIS A 334 -18.16 31.81 27.25
CA HIS A 334 -18.43 30.38 27.43
C HIS A 334 -19.21 29.78 26.24
N VAL A 335 -20.22 30.50 25.73
CA VAL A 335 -20.92 30.09 24.50
C VAL A 335 -19.98 30.04 23.30
N LEU A 336 -19.10 31.03 23.13
CA LEU A 336 -18.12 31.05 22.03
C LEU A 336 -17.12 29.89 22.12
N ASP A 337 -16.66 29.55 23.33
CA ASP A 337 -15.74 28.42 23.56
C ASP A 337 -16.42 27.09 23.19
N ILE A 338 -17.67 26.88 23.61
CA ILE A 338 -18.46 25.68 23.23
C ILE A 338 -18.67 25.64 21.70
N GLN A 339 -18.97 26.77 21.06
CA GLN A 339 -19.12 26.84 19.60
C GLN A 339 -17.83 26.49 18.86
N SER A 340 -16.67 26.89 19.41
CA SER A 340 -15.37 26.48 18.86
C SER A 340 -15.17 24.97 18.95
N ASN A 341 -15.58 24.34 20.06
CA ASN A 341 -15.49 22.88 20.21
C ASN A 341 -16.38 22.17 19.20
N ILE A 342 -17.64 22.61 19.03
CA ILE A 342 -18.54 22.06 17.99
C ILE A 342 -17.90 22.17 16.59
N LYS A 343 -17.30 23.33 16.28
CA LYS A 343 -16.63 23.53 14.99
C LYS A 343 -15.45 22.56 14.80
N ASN A 344 -14.64 22.35 15.83
CA ASN A 344 -13.52 21.41 15.80
C ASN A 344 -14.02 19.97 15.59
N ASN A 345 -15.03 19.55 16.35
CA ASN A 345 -15.66 18.23 16.21
C ASN A 345 -16.24 18.03 14.80
N ASN A 346 -16.88 19.05 14.22
CA ASN A 346 -17.40 18.98 12.85
C ASN A 346 -16.29 18.84 11.81
N SER A 347 -15.16 19.52 11.99
CA SER A 347 -13.99 19.36 11.13
C SER A 347 -13.43 17.94 11.22
N GLU A 348 -13.42 17.34 12.41
CA GLU A 348 -12.95 15.98 12.61
C GLU A 348 -13.90 14.96 12.00
N ILE A 349 -15.21 15.14 12.15
CA ILE A 349 -16.24 14.34 11.46
C ILE A 349 -16.05 14.41 9.94
N GLU A 350 -15.75 15.59 9.38
CA GLU A 350 -15.48 15.73 7.94
C GLU A 350 -14.22 14.95 7.53
N ASN A 351 -13.15 15.01 8.31
CA ASN A 351 -11.93 14.22 8.08
C ASN A 351 -12.22 12.71 8.09
N LEU A 352 -12.91 12.23 9.13
CA LEU A 352 -13.30 10.83 9.29
C LEU A 352 -14.20 10.35 8.12
N ASN A 353 -15.14 11.17 7.66
CA ASN A 353 -15.94 10.86 6.48
C ASN A 353 -15.10 10.75 5.20
N ASN A 354 -14.12 11.64 5.03
CA ASN A 354 -13.19 11.56 3.90
C ASN A 354 -12.32 10.30 3.95
N GLU A 355 -11.90 9.86 5.14
CA GLU A 355 -11.19 8.60 5.33
C GLU A 355 -12.08 7.39 5.00
N LYS A 356 -13.32 7.37 5.50
CA LYS A 356 -14.31 6.34 5.16
C LYS A 356 -14.50 6.20 3.65
N ILE A 357 -14.64 7.30 2.91
CA ILE A 357 -14.78 7.30 1.45
C ILE A 357 -13.54 6.68 0.76
N LYS A 358 -12.33 6.91 1.29
CA LYS A 358 -11.10 6.30 0.76
C LYS A 358 -11.09 4.79 0.98
N GLU A 359 -11.47 4.35 2.18
CA GLU A 359 -11.56 2.94 2.53
C GLU A 359 -12.62 2.20 1.70
N ASP A 360 -13.80 2.80 1.49
CA ASP A 360 -14.85 2.26 0.61
C ASP A 360 -14.35 2.07 -0.84
N LYS A 361 -13.58 3.04 -1.36
CA LYS A 361 -12.95 2.92 -2.69
C LYS A 361 -11.92 1.80 -2.75
N LEU A 362 -11.19 1.54 -1.66
CA LEU A 362 -10.26 0.42 -1.58
C LEU A 362 -11.00 -0.92 -1.59
N ILE A 363 -12.14 -1.02 -0.89
CA ILE A 363 -13.00 -2.21 -0.94
C ILE A 363 -13.45 -2.50 -2.37
N GLN A 364 -13.92 -1.49 -3.11
CA GLN A 364 -14.34 -1.65 -4.50
C GLN A 364 -13.21 -2.20 -5.39
N LYS A 365 -12.00 -1.65 -5.27
CA LYS A 365 -10.83 -2.16 -5.99
C LYS A 365 -10.50 -3.61 -5.62
N PHE A 366 -10.65 -3.99 -4.36
CA PHE A 366 -10.44 -5.38 -3.94
C PHE A 366 -11.52 -6.31 -4.51
N GLU A 367 -12.76 -5.86 -4.66
CA GLU A 367 -13.82 -6.64 -5.32
C GLU A 367 -13.54 -6.86 -6.81
N GLU A 368 -13.05 -5.83 -7.51
CA GLU A 368 -12.61 -5.94 -8.91
C GLU A 368 -11.45 -6.93 -9.04
N ASN A 369 -10.39 -6.76 -8.24
CA ASN A 369 -9.24 -7.66 -8.24
C ASN A 369 -9.63 -9.11 -7.87
N HIS A 370 -10.52 -9.28 -6.89
CA HIS A 370 -11.01 -10.59 -6.50
C HIS A 370 -11.73 -11.26 -7.68
N LYS A 371 -12.59 -10.52 -8.38
CA LYS A 371 -13.32 -11.04 -9.54
C LYS A 371 -12.36 -11.45 -10.66
N GLU A 372 -11.35 -10.64 -10.97
CA GLU A 372 -10.33 -10.97 -11.97
C GLU A 372 -9.60 -12.27 -11.62
N ILE A 373 -9.10 -12.40 -10.38
CA ILE A 373 -8.39 -13.62 -9.95
C ILE A 373 -9.34 -14.83 -9.96
N ALA A 374 -10.61 -14.66 -9.59
CA ALA A 374 -11.60 -15.72 -9.64
C ALA A 374 -11.91 -16.16 -11.08
N ASP A 375 -12.01 -15.24 -12.03
CA ASP A 375 -12.21 -15.54 -13.45
C ASP A 375 -10.99 -16.26 -14.05
N GLU A 376 -9.78 -15.83 -13.70
CA GLU A 376 -8.55 -16.55 -14.07
C GLU A 376 -8.53 -17.96 -13.45
N LEU A 377 -8.92 -18.11 -12.19
CA LEU A 377 -9.01 -19.40 -11.52
C LEU A 377 -10.03 -20.33 -12.22
N LYS A 378 -11.18 -19.79 -12.65
CA LYS A 378 -12.17 -20.51 -13.46
C LYS A 378 -11.55 -21.04 -14.76
N GLN A 379 -10.75 -20.23 -15.44
CA GLN A 379 -10.06 -20.62 -16.68
C GLN A 379 -9.01 -21.70 -16.44
N GLU A 380 -8.23 -21.61 -15.37
CA GLU A 380 -7.21 -22.62 -15.03
C GLU A 380 -7.87 -23.96 -14.66
N LEU A 381 -8.94 -23.94 -13.86
CA LEU A 381 -9.68 -25.15 -13.48
C LEU A 381 -10.27 -25.88 -14.70
N MET A 382 -10.75 -25.14 -15.70
CA MET A 382 -11.26 -25.72 -16.95
C MET A 382 -10.19 -26.55 -17.70
N LYS A 383 -8.90 -26.18 -17.62
CA LYS A 383 -7.82 -26.97 -18.23
C LYS A 383 -7.68 -28.37 -17.61
N MET A 384 -8.14 -28.53 -16.38
CA MET A 384 -8.18 -29.81 -15.64
C MET A 384 -9.56 -30.48 -15.68
N ASN A 385 -10.48 -29.99 -16.52
CA ASN A 385 -11.88 -30.41 -16.58
C ASN A 385 -12.66 -30.17 -15.27
N PHE A 386 -12.31 -29.14 -14.51
CA PHE A 386 -13.11 -28.67 -13.39
C PHE A 386 -13.88 -27.41 -13.77
N LYS A 387 -15.16 -27.35 -13.43
CA LYS A 387 -15.99 -26.15 -13.56
C LYS A 387 -16.37 -25.65 -12.18
N LEU A 388 -15.89 -24.47 -11.84
CA LEU A 388 -16.31 -23.78 -10.62
C LEU A 388 -17.73 -23.27 -10.80
N ILE A 389 -18.63 -23.68 -9.91
CA ILE A 389 -20.01 -23.18 -9.83
C ILE A 389 -20.10 -22.27 -8.62
N ASP A 390 -20.76 -21.13 -8.80
CA ASP A 390 -21.09 -20.21 -7.71
C ASP A 390 -22.18 -20.87 -6.82
N ASP A 391 -22.02 -20.82 -5.49
CA ASP A 391 -22.97 -21.45 -4.53
C ASP A 391 -24.42 -20.98 -4.70
#